data_AF-W1WPC0-F1
#
_entry.id   AF-W1WPC0-F1
#
_cell.length_a   1.000
_cell.length_b   1.000
_cell.length_c   1.000
_cell.angle_alpha   90.00
_cell.angle_beta   90.00
_cell.angle_gamma   90.00
#
_symmetry.space_group_name_H-M   'P 1'
#
loop_
_entity.id
_entity.type
_entity.pdbx_description
1 polymer ?
#
loop_
_entity_poly.entity_id
_entity_poly.type
_entity_poly.pdbx_seq_one_letter_code
_entity_poly.pdbx_strand_id
1 'polypeptide(L)'
;DNPIYISAAQEYMSYQSQLQQETQAKIDAAQDDATKQKLAEEARQNLAKKDQEIAKSVQDKAMEAAKAVGDAKGLSVVMTKDTVLYGGVDITDQVLKKLANDAKK
;
A
#
# COMPACT_ATOMS: atom_id res chain seq x y z
N ASP A 1 7.25 -3.27 -13.17
CA ASP A 1 6.68 -3.17 -11.80
C ASP A 1 6.79 -1.76 -11.27
N ASN A 2 5.76 -1.27 -10.57
CA ASN A 2 5.72 0.09 -10.03
C ASN A 2 6.44 0.12 -8.67
N PRO A 3 7.48 0.97 -8.49
CA PRO A 3 8.32 0.95 -7.29
C PRO A 3 7.56 1.21 -5.99
N ILE A 4 6.43 1.92 -6.04
CA ILE A 4 5.61 2.20 -4.85
C ILE A 4 4.94 0.93 -4.31
N TYR A 5 4.56 0.00 -5.20
CA TYR A 5 4.03 -1.29 -4.80
C TYR A 5 5.13 -2.20 -4.25
N ILE A 6 6.35 -2.12 -4.80
CA ILE A 6 7.50 -2.88 -4.30
C ILE A 6 7.89 -2.39 -2.90
N SER A 7 7.97 -1.07 -2.70
CA SER A 7 8.28 -0.50 -1.38
C SER A 7 7.19 -0.83 -0.36
N ALA A 8 5.92 -0.72 -0.76
CA ALA A 8 4.78 -1.12 0.07
C ALA A 8 4.83 -2.59 0.46
N ALA A 9 5.11 -3.49 -0.49
CA ALA A 9 5.23 -4.92 -0.23
C ALA A 9 6.43 -5.22 0.68
N GLN A 10 7.57 -4.54 0.50
CA GLN A 10 8.73 -4.67 1.39
C GLN A 10 8.43 -4.16 2.80
N GLU A 11 7.74 -3.03 2.93
CA GLU A 11 7.35 -2.46 4.22
C GLU A 11 6.35 -3.37 4.95
N TYR A 12 5.42 -3.98 4.21
CA TYR A 12 4.50 -4.96 4.76
C TYR A 12 5.22 -6.23 5.22
N MET A 13 6.14 -6.77 4.40
CA MET A 13 6.92 -7.95 4.75
C MET A 13 7.83 -7.71 5.96
N SER A 14 8.49 -6.56 6.03
CA SER A 14 9.35 -6.21 7.16
C SER A 14 8.54 -6.01 8.43
N TYR A 15 7.38 -5.34 8.33
CA TYR A 15 6.46 -5.19 9.45
C TYR A 15 5.91 -6.52 9.93
N GLN A 16 5.49 -7.41 9.02
CA GLN A 16 5.01 -8.75 9.37
C GLN A 16 6.09 -9.55 10.13
N SER A 17 7.33 -9.50 9.64
CA SER A 17 8.47 -10.19 10.27
C SER A 17 8.79 -9.63 11.64
N GLN A 18 8.86 -8.30 11.77
CA GLN A 18 9.05 -7.63 13.07
C GLN A 18 7.93 -7.97 14.04
N LEU A 19 6.68 -7.85 13.59
CA LEU A 19 5.51 -8.10 14.42
C LEU A 19 5.47 -9.56 14.88
N GLN A 20 5.82 -10.52 14.02
CA GLN A 20 5.97 -11.92 14.44
C GLN A 20 7.07 -12.10 15.49
N GLN A 21 8.24 -11.51 15.30
CA GLN A 21 9.33 -11.59 16.28
C GLN A 21 8.93 -10.95 17.61
N GLU A 22 8.34 -9.76 17.58
CA GLU A 22 7.89 -9.05 18.77
C GLU A 22 6.78 -9.81 19.49
N THR A 23 5.86 -10.40 18.72
CA THR A 23 4.77 -11.23 19.24
C THR A 23 5.34 -12.49 19.87
N GLN A 24 6.29 -13.15 19.22
CA GLN A 24 6.92 -14.36 19.75
C GLN A 24 7.70 -14.06 21.03
N ALA A 25 8.49 -12.98 21.05
CA ALA A 25 9.25 -12.58 22.23
C ALA A 25 8.34 -12.25 23.43
N LYS A 26 7.23 -11.57 23.19
CA LYS A 26 6.23 -11.27 24.23
C LYS A 26 5.40 -12.50 24.61
N ILE A 27 5.15 -13.44 23.69
CA ILE A 27 4.55 -14.76 23.99
C ILE A 27 5.48 -15.58 24.88
N ASP A 28 6.78 -15.60 24.58
CA ASP A 28 7.77 -16.34 25.36
C ASP A 28 7.98 -15.71 26.75
N ALA A 29 7.83 -14.37 26.86
CA ALA A 29 7.81 -13.66 28.13
C ALA A 29 6.49 -13.83 28.90
N ALA A 30 5.38 -14.09 28.21
CA ALA A 30 4.08 -14.33 28.83
C ALA A 30 4.00 -15.75 29.39
N GLN A 31 3.73 -15.85 30.69
CA GLN A 31 3.58 -17.15 31.37
C GLN A 31 2.17 -17.74 31.21
N ASP A 32 1.18 -16.93 30.83
CA ASP A 32 -0.23 -17.31 30.73
C ASP A 32 -0.75 -17.34 29.28
N ASP A 33 -1.55 -18.35 28.96
CA ASP A 33 -2.14 -18.54 27.62
C ASP A 33 -3.10 -17.41 27.20
N ALA A 34 -3.72 -16.72 28.17
CA ALA A 34 -4.62 -15.61 27.90
C ALA A 34 -3.89 -14.41 27.28
N THR A 35 -2.72 -14.06 27.81
CA THR A 35 -1.87 -12.99 27.26
C THR A 35 -1.32 -13.39 25.89
N LYS A 36 -0.97 -14.66 25.68
CA LYS A 36 -0.52 -15.16 24.38
C LYS A 36 -1.60 -15.03 23.31
N GLN A 37 -2.84 -15.39 23.63
CA GLN A 37 -3.99 -15.23 22.71
C GLN A 37 -4.24 -13.77 22.36
N LYS A 38 -4.28 -12.88 23.38
CA LYS A 38 -4.46 -11.44 23.17
C LYS A 38 -3.39 -10.87 22.25
N LEU A 39 -2.14 -11.26 22.46
CA LEU A 39 -1.04 -10.73 21.68
C LEU A 39 -1.08 -11.21 20.22
N ALA A 40 -1.45 -12.46 19.98
CA ALA A 40 -1.66 -12.98 18.64
C ALA A 40 -2.83 -12.26 17.91
N GLU A 41 -3.91 -11.94 18.63
CA GLU A 41 -5.02 -11.12 18.11
C GLU A 41 -4.58 -9.70 17.80
N GLU A 42 -3.83 -9.07 18.71
CA GLU A 42 -3.31 -7.71 18.54
C GLU A 42 -2.35 -7.64 17.34
N ALA A 43 -1.47 -8.64 17.20
CA ALA A 43 -0.60 -8.77 16.05
C ALA A 43 -1.39 -8.92 14.73
N ARG A 44 -2.44 -9.75 14.71
CA ARG A 44 -3.32 -9.86 13.53
C ARG A 44 -4.01 -8.53 13.21
N GLN A 45 -4.52 -7.81 14.21
CA GLN A 45 -5.12 -6.50 14.00
C GLN A 45 -4.11 -5.47 13.48
N ASN A 46 -2.90 -5.44 14.05
CA ASN A 46 -1.84 -4.55 13.63
C ASN A 46 -1.41 -4.83 12.19
N LEU A 47 -1.30 -6.09 11.79
CA LEU A 47 -1.06 -6.49 10.41
C LEU A 47 -2.17 -5.99 9.47
N ALA A 48 -3.43 -6.21 9.83
CA ALA A 48 -4.56 -5.76 9.01
C ALA A 48 -4.61 -4.22 8.89
N LYS A 49 -4.34 -3.49 9.97
CA LYS A 49 -4.24 -2.03 9.96
C LYS A 49 -3.10 -1.57 9.06
N LYS A 50 -1.91 -2.17 9.19
CA LYS A 50 -0.75 -1.81 8.37
C LYS A 50 -0.99 -2.11 6.90
N ASP A 51 -1.63 -3.23 6.56
CA ASP A 51 -2.02 -3.55 5.18
C ASP A 51 -2.97 -2.48 4.62
N GLN A 52 -3.99 -2.10 5.39
CA GLN A 52 -4.94 -1.06 4.99
C GLN A 52 -4.28 0.32 4.85
N GLU A 53 -3.37 0.70 5.75
CA GLU A 53 -2.60 1.94 5.67
C GLU A 53 -1.69 1.97 4.45
N ILE A 54 -0.96 0.87 4.20
CA ILE A 54 -0.08 0.75 3.04
C ILE A 54 -0.92 0.81 1.76
N ALA A 55 -2.02 0.05 1.66
CA ALA A 55 -2.91 0.07 0.50
C ALA A 55 -3.47 1.48 0.24
N LYS A 56 -3.91 2.17 1.29
CA LYS A 56 -4.41 3.55 1.19
C LYS A 56 -3.32 4.52 0.76
N SER A 57 -2.13 4.41 1.32
CA SER A 57 -0.97 5.24 0.94
C SER A 57 -0.56 5.02 -0.52
N VAL A 58 -0.52 3.76 -0.96
CA VAL A 58 -0.24 3.41 -2.37
C VAL A 58 -1.33 3.97 -3.28
N GLN A 59 -2.60 3.83 -2.89
CA GLN A 59 -3.75 4.34 -3.65
C GLN A 59 -3.73 5.88 -3.74
N ASP A 60 -3.47 6.58 -2.64
CA ASP A 60 -3.39 8.04 -2.59
C ASP A 60 -2.25 8.53 -3.49
N LYS A 61 -1.06 7.92 -3.41
CA LYS A 61 0.05 8.26 -4.31
C LYS A 61 -0.31 7.98 -5.78
N ALA A 62 -0.93 6.84 -6.07
CA ALA A 62 -1.40 6.50 -7.41
C ALA A 62 -2.42 7.52 -7.94
N MET A 63 -3.36 7.95 -7.10
CA MET A 63 -4.37 8.94 -7.43
C MET A 63 -3.77 10.32 -7.65
N GLU A 64 -2.80 10.73 -6.83
CA GLU A 64 -2.11 12.01 -6.97
C GLU A 64 -1.28 12.07 -8.26
N ALA A 65 -0.57 10.99 -8.59
CA ALA A 65 0.14 10.88 -9.87
C ALA A 65 -0.83 10.86 -11.06
N ALA A 66 -1.95 10.15 -10.94
CA ALA A 66 -3.01 10.14 -11.96
C ALA A 66 -3.60 11.54 -12.18
N LYS A 67 -3.89 12.24 -11.08
CA LYS A 67 -4.37 13.62 -11.10
C LYS A 67 -3.35 14.56 -11.72
N ALA A 68 -2.08 14.50 -11.30
CA ALA A 68 -1.04 15.35 -11.85
C ALA A 68 -0.81 15.12 -13.36
N VAL A 69 -0.93 13.88 -13.84
CA VAL A 69 -0.86 13.57 -15.28
C VAL A 69 -2.12 14.02 -16.01
N GLY A 70 -3.30 13.90 -15.39
CA GLY A 70 -4.55 14.44 -15.91
C GLY A 70 -4.49 15.96 -16.07
N ASP A 71 -4.11 16.68 -15.01
CA ASP A 71 -3.95 18.13 -14.98
C ASP A 71 -2.93 18.60 -16.02
N ALA A 72 -1.76 17.94 -16.11
CA ALA A 72 -0.73 18.26 -17.09
C ALA A 72 -1.18 18.07 -18.55
N LYS A 73 -2.21 17.24 -18.79
CA LYS A 73 -2.80 17.01 -20.11
C LYS A 73 -4.11 17.77 -20.35
N GLY A 74 -4.60 18.51 -19.37
CA GLY A 74 -5.91 19.15 -19.43
C GLY A 74 -7.08 18.17 -19.42
N LEU A 75 -6.90 16.96 -18.87
CA LEU A 75 -7.97 15.96 -18.72
C LEU A 75 -8.74 16.25 -17.42
N SER A 76 -10.02 16.58 -17.55
CA SER A 76 -10.87 16.94 -16.40
C SER A 76 -11.35 15.73 -15.58
N VAL A 77 -11.36 14.54 -16.18
CA VAL A 77 -11.81 13.29 -15.54
C VAL A 77 -10.86 12.17 -15.94
N VAL A 78 -10.38 11.41 -14.95
CA VAL A 78 -9.60 10.19 -15.15
C VAL A 78 -10.47 9.02 -14.71
N MET A 79 -10.72 8.08 -15.62
CA MET A 79 -11.50 6.87 -15.35
C MET A 79 -10.61 5.62 -15.47
N THR A 80 -10.96 4.58 -14.74
CA THR A 80 -10.29 3.27 -14.84
C THR A 80 -10.63 2.60 -16.17
N LYS A 81 -9.66 1.88 -16.73
CA LYS A 81 -9.75 1.25 -18.07
C LYS A 81 -10.98 0.35 -18.23
N ASP A 82 -11.43 -0.28 -17.14
CA ASP A 82 -12.59 -1.18 -17.12
C ASP A 82 -13.94 -0.50 -17.40
N THR A 83 -14.01 0.82 -17.21
CA THR A 83 -15.23 1.61 -17.47
C THR A 83 -15.29 2.25 -18.85
N VAL A 84 -14.22 2.11 -19.65
CA VAL A 84 -14.08 2.78 -20.94
C VAL A 84 -14.22 1.76 -22.07
N LEU A 85 -15.41 1.72 -22.69
CA LEU A 85 -15.75 0.78 -23.77
C LEU A 85 -15.17 1.17 -25.14
N TYR A 86 -15.08 2.47 -25.47
CA TYR A 86 -14.46 2.95 -26.70
C TYR A 86 -14.10 4.45 -26.58
N GLY A 87 -12.87 4.81 -26.95
CA GLY A 87 -12.36 6.19 -26.90
C GLY A 87 -11.83 6.64 -25.53
N GLY A 88 -10.79 7.47 -25.53
CA GLY A 88 -10.08 7.92 -24.32
C GLY A 88 -8.57 7.93 -24.53
N VAL A 89 -7.85 8.82 -23.85
CA VAL A 89 -6.38 8.83 -23.88
C VAL A 89 -5.88 7.95 -22.75
N ASP A 90 -5.24 6.83 -23.08
CA ASP A 90 -4.58 5.98 -22.08
C ASP A 90 -3.39 6.76 -21.48
N ILE A 91 -3.50 7.11 -20.20
CA ILE A 91 -2.45 7.80 -19.45
C ILE A 91 -1.68 6.86 -18.52
N THR A 92 -1.97 5.55 -18.52
CA THR A 92 -1.42 4.56 -17.56
C THR A 92 0.10 4.60 -17.52
N ASP A 93 0.78 4.58 -18.68
CA ASP A 93 2.24 4.66 -18.75
C ASP A 93 2.82 5.94 -18.16
N GLN A 94 2.08 7.04 -18.27
CA GLN A 94 2.53 8.36 -17.80
C GLN A 94 2.32 8.49 -16.30
N VAL A 95 1.23 7.95 -15.79
CA VAL A 95 0.98 7.81 -14.35
C VAL A 95 2.04 6.91 -13.73
N LEU A 96 2.38 5.78 -14.38
CA LEU A 96 3.46 4.89 -13.94
C LEU A 96 4.83 5.59 -13.95
N LYS A 97 5.16 6.35 -15.00
CA LYS A 97 6.40 7.15 -15.04
C LYS A 97 6.43 8.25 -13.97
N LYS A 98 5.29 8.91 -13.72
CA LYS A 98 5.16 9.93 -12.68
C LYS A 98 5.37 9.32 -11.30
N LEU A 99 4.70 8.20 -11.01
CA LEU A 99 4.87 7.43 -9.76
C LEU A 99 6.31 6.97 -9.56
N ALA A 100 6.97 6.48 -10.61
CA ALA A 100 8.36 6.06 -10.52
C ALA A 100 9.33 7.24 -10.26
N ASN A 101 9.01 8.44 -10.75
CA ASN A 101 9.77 9.65 -10.45
C ASN A 101 9.49 10.18 -9.04
N ASP A 102 8.23 10.19 -8.61
CA ASP A 102 7.84 10.64 -7.26
C ASP A 102 8.35 9.69 -6.18
N ALA A 103 8.55 8.39 -6.49
CA ALA A 103 9.20 7.43 -5.60
C ALA A 103 10.73 7.57 -5.50
N LYS A 104 11.36 8.29 -6.44
CA LYS A 104 12.82 8.54 -6.48
C LYS A 104 13.22 9.87 -5.85
N LYS A 105 12.27 10.75 -5.57
CA LYS A 105 12.48 12.02 -4.88
C LYS A 105 12.34 11.84 -3.38
#